data_AF-A0A9D7NS95-F1
#
_entry.id   AF-A0A9D7NS95-F1
#
_cell.length_a   1.000
_cell.length_b   1.000
_cell.length_c   1.000
_cell.angle_alpha   90.00
_cell.angle_beta   90.00
_cell.angle_gamma   90.00
#
_symmetry.space_group_name_H-M   'P 1'
#
loop_
_entity.id
_entity.type
_entity.pdbx_description
1 polymer ?
#
loop_
_entity_poly.entity_id
_entity_poly.type
_entity_poly.pdbx_seq_one_letter_code
_entity_poly.pdbx_strand_id
1 'polypeptide(L)'
;MINRRVTRVVLNTTEITGFLNKPNSADYVLALQTTDALYLGLHGRFACRYFQVGVANAVVSSISVEQWDGSAWVAVDDLVDQTSVGGATLAQSGFISWVNKSTWVASTQAGVDADVSLYWVRIKVSANLSGTTALKGILNVYSDDSLLAAYFPELVSDANYLPSGKSNFLDQHIAAKDLVVLRLKQRKIIDDESQVIDPNDVAIASVYACAKLILQPIATSEDSKTLLAMASTGFDAEISKVSFGVDEDGDGIVSEIETVQSFSVGVFRR
;
A
#
# COMPACT_ATOMS: atom_id res chain seq x y z
N MET A 1 20.53 -11.88 13.61
CA MET A 1 20.58 -11.46 12.19
C MET A 1 19.50 -10.40 12.02
N ILE A 2 19.84 -9.15 11.69
CA ILE A 2 18.83 -8.09 11.56
C ILE A 2 18.10 -8.35 10.24
N ASN A 3 16.92 -8.97 10.31
CA ASN A 3 15.97 -8.99 9.19
C ASN A 3 15.52 -7.55 8.95
N ARG A 4 16.31 -6.78 8.19
CA ARG A 4 15.80 -5.55 7.60
C ARG A 4 14.71 -6.00 6.63
N ARG A 5 13.50 -5.50 6.81
CA ARG A 5 12.45 -5.56 5.79
C ARG A 5 12.97 -4.80 4.59
N VAL A 6 13.44 -5.54 3.59
CA VAL A 6 14.05 -4.95 2.41
C VAL A 6 12.95 -4.77 1.36
N THR A 7 12.61 -3.52 1.10
CA THR A 7 11.93 -3.13 -0.14
C THR A 7 12.99 -2.60 -1.09
N ARG A 8 12.94 -3.03 -2.36
CA ARG A 8 13.76 -2.48 -3.42
C ARG A 8 12.90 -1.99 -4.57
N VAL A 9 13.34 -0.88 -5.17
CA VAL A 9 12.78 -0.33 -6.38
C VAL A 9 13.91 -0.14 -7.38
N VAL A 10 13.82 -0.80 -8.53
CA VAL A 10 14.86 -0.76 -9.57
C VAL A 10 14.22 -0.37 -10.88
N LEU A 11 14.78 0.62 -11.57
CA LEU A 11 14.38 0.99 -12.92
C LEU A 11 15.39 0.39 -13.90
N ASN A 12 14.93 -0.57 -14.70
CA ASN A 12 15.79 -1.42 -15.53
C ASN A 12 16.85 -2.14 -14.68
N THR A 13 18.04 -1.54 -14.57
CA THR A 13 19.18 -2.04 -13.80
C THR A 13 19.66 -1.07 -12.71
N THR A 14 19.00 0.09 -12.58
CA THR A 14 19.40 1.15 -11.65
C THR A 14 18.52 1.12 -10.41
N GLU A 15 19.14 0.93 -9.24
CA GLU A 15 18.41 0.98 -7.97
C GLU A 15 18.03 2.44 -7.62
N ILE A 16 16.73 2.66 -7.42
CA ILE A 16 16.13 3.97 -7.12
C ILE A 16 15.33 3.95 -5.80
N THR A 17 15.49 2.89 -4.99
CA THR A 17 14.80 2.68 -3.71
C THR A 17 14.81 3.91 -2.81
N GLY A 18 15.97 4.57 -2.68
CA GLY A 18 16.14 5.72 -1.77
C GLY A 18 15.34 6.98 -2.14
N PHE A 19 14.88 7.07 -3.39
CA PHE A 19 14.05 8.19 -3.86
C PHE A 19 12.56 7.94 -3.63
N LEU A 20 12.14 6.68 -3.59
CA LEU A 20 10.72 6.29 -3.65
C LEU A 20 10.20 5.62 -2.37
N ASN A 21 11.06 5.31 -1.40
CA ASN A 21 10.66 4.62 -0.17
C ASN A 21 10.18 5.55 0.96
N LYS A 22 10.04 6.85 0.69
CA LYS A 22 9.58 7.84 1.67
C LYS A 22 8.42 8.65 1.08
N PRO A 23 7.41 9.01 1.89
CA PRO A 23 6.37 9.91 1.44
C PRO A 23 6.95 11.28 1.12
N ASN A 24 6.32 11.98 0.17
CA ASN A 24 6.60 13.38 -0.10
C ASN A 24 8.09 13.64 -0.40
N SER A 25 8.78 12.66 -0.99
CA SER A 25 10.16 12.83 -1.45
C SER A 25 10.22 13.82 -2.60
N ALA A 26 11.43 14.26 -2.95
CA ALA A 26 11.64 15.01 -4.18
C ALA A 26 11.19 14.18 -5.39
N ASP A 27 10.69 14.86 -6.42
CA ASP A 27 10.24 14.21 -7.64
C ASP A 27 11.39 13.41 -8.27
N TYR A 28 11.15 12.12 -8.50
CA TYR A 28 12.00 11.28 -9.32
C TYR A 28 11.35 11.12 -10.70
N VAL A 29 12.00 11.66 -11.73
CA VAL A 29 11.50 11.56 -13.11
C VAL A 29 11.50 10.10 -13.55
N LEU A 30 10.30 9.59 -13.83
CA LEU A 30 10.03 8.24 -14.32
C LEU A 30 9.52 8.32 -15.76
N ALA A 31 10.43 8.62 -16.68
CA ALA A 31 10.16 8.65 -18.12
C ALA A 31 10.17 7.23 -18.73
N LEU A 32 9.31 6.34 -18.23
CA LEU A 32 9.29 4.93 -18.61
C LEU A 32 8.90 4.75 -20.09
N GLN A 33 9.75 4.06 -20.84
CA GLN A 33 9.50 3.66 -22.23
C GLN A 33 8.90 2.25 -22.31
N THR A 34 8.34 1.86 -23.45
CA THR A 34 7.76 0.51 -23.64
C THR A 34 8.77 -0.63 -23.53
N THR A 35 10.06 -0.33 -23.73
CA THR A 35 11.17 -1.28 -23.55
C THR A 35 11.66 -1.37 -22.11
N ASP A 36 11.31 -0.38 -21.27
CA ASP A 36 11.75 -0.33 -19.88
C ASP A 36 10.86 -1.17 -18.97
N ALA A 37 11.37 -1.44 -17.77
CA ALA A 37 10.63 -2.05 -16.68
C ALA A 37 10.99 -1.44 -15.34
N LEU A 38 9.97 -1.21 -14.51
CA LEU A 38 10.11 -0.86 -13.11
C LEU A 38 9.93 -2.12 -12.26
N TYR A 39 10.94 -2.49 -11.48
CA TYR A 39 10.93 -3.67 -10.62
C TYR A 39 10.68 -3.28 -9.17
N LEU A 40 9.77 -3.99 -8.53
CA LEU A 40 9.47 -3.89 -7.10
C LEU A 40 9.81 -5.23 -6.45
N GLY A 41 10.72 -5.22 -5.48
CA GLY A 41 11.14 -6.40 -4.72
C GLY A 41 10.80 -6.24 -3.25
N LEU A 42 10.16 -7.25 -2.65
CA LEU A 42 9.88 -7.30 -1.22
C LEU A 42 10.17 -8.67 -0.60
N HIS A 43 10.44 -8.69 0.71
CA HIS A 43 10.76 -9.93 1.43
C HIS A 43 9.57 -10.90 1.54
N GLY A 44 8.34 -10.37 1.52
CA GLY A 44 7.10 -11.15 1.48
C GLY A 44 6.30 -10.82 0.23
N ARG A 45 5.35 -11.70 -0.11
CA ARG A 45 4.40 -11.49 -1.20
C ARG A 45 3.52 -10.27 -0.91
N PHE A 46 3.05 -9.61 -1.96
CA PHE A 46 2.25 -8.41 -1.86
C PHE A 46 1.41 -8.24 -3.11
N ALA A 47 0.21 -7.69 -2.95
CA ALA A 47 -0.77 -7.57 -4.03
C ALA A 47 -1.15 -6.11 -4.36
N CYS A 48 -0.59 -5.13 -3.65
CA CYS A 48 -0.97 -3.73 -3.83
C CYS A 48 0.13 -2.75 -3.39
N ARG A 49 0.27 -1.63 -4.11
CA ARG A 49 1.09 -0.48 -3.70
C ARG A 49 0.42 0.84 -4.06
N TYR A 50 0.63 1.85 -3.23
CA TYR A 50 0.22 3.21 -3.52
C TYR A 50 1.33 3.96 -4.25
N PHE A 51 1.01 4.51 -5.42
CA PHE A 51 1.91 5.32 -6.22
C PHE A 51 1.59 6.79 -5.98
N GLN A 52 2.51 7.48 -5.32
CA GLN A 52 2.43 8.93 -5.16
C GLN A 52 3.01 9.60 -6.40
N VAL A 53 2.15 10.13 -7.25
CA VAL A 53 2.54 10.84 -8.48
C VAL A 53 2.91 12.28 -8.14
N GLY A 54 4.11 12.70 -8.57
CA GLY A 54 4.59 14.07 -8.45
C GLY A 54 4.20 14.91 -9.66
N VAL A 55 4.50 14.40 -10.85
CA VAL A 55 4.11 15.01 -12.13
C VAL A 55 3.33 13.97 -12.93
N ALA A 56 2.08 14.31 -13.27
CA ALA A 56 1.15 13.44 -13.95
C ALA A 56 1.63 13.07 -15.37
N ASN A 57 1.39 11.82 -15.75
CA ASN A 57 1.47 11.41 -17.14
C ASN A 57 0.25 11.92 -17.93
N ALA A 58 0.48 12.54 -19.08
CA ALA A 58 -0.56 13.01 -19.99
C ALA A 58 -0.76 12.12 -21.23
N VAL A 59 0.03 11.04 -21.38
CA VAL A 59 -0.05 10.14 -22.54
C VAL A 59 -0.96 8.96 -22.22
N VAL A 60 -1.91 8.66 -23.11
CA VAL A 60 -2.75 7.46 -23.01
C VAL A 60 -1.86 6.22 -23.04
N SER A 61 -1.89 5.45 -21.96
CA SER A 61 -1.05 4.29 -21.74
C SER A 61 -1.61 3.49 -20.58
N SER A 62 -1.47 2.17 -20.64
CA SER A 62 -1.85 1.25 -19.59
C SER A 62 -0.62 0.58 -18.99
N ILE A 63 -0.68 0.25 -17.70
CA ILE A 63 0.32 -0.60 -17.07
C ILE A 63 0.02 -2.08 -17.32
N SER A 64 1.08 -2.89 -17.32
CA SER A 64 1.01 -4.33 -17.14
C SER A 64 1.91 -4.72 -15.97
N VAL A 65 1.45 -5.66 -15.15
CA VAL A 65 2.16 -6.13 -13.97
C VAL A 65 2.42 -7.63 -14.13
N GLU A 66 3.66 -8.03 -13.92
CA GLU A 66 4.09 -9.43 -14.02
C GLU A 66 4.90 -9.82 -12.79
N GLN A 67 4.71 -11.03 -12.29
CA GLN A 67 5.45 -11.60 -11.18
C GLN A 67 6.40 -12.71 -11.66
N TRP A 68 7.49 -12.93 -10.93
CA TRP A 68 8.47 -13.96 -11.27
C TRP A 68 8.08 -15.34 -10.73
N ASP A 69 7.91 -16.35 -11.58
CA ASP A 69 7.51 -17.71 -11.17
C ASP A 69 8.68 -18.68 -10.93
N GLY A 70 9.92 -18.20 -11.04
CA GLY A 70 11.14 -19.01 -10.95
C GLY A 70 11.76 -19.34 -12.30
N SER A 71 10.99 -19.21 -13.39
CA SER A 71 11.42 -19.52 -14.76
C SER A 71 11.13 -18.40 -15.75
N ALA A 72 10.02 -17.69 -15.57
CA ALA A 72 9.54 -16.63 -16.43
C ALA A 72 8.81 -15.56 -15.63
N TRP A 73 8.63 -14.40 -16.28
CA TRP A 73 7.72 -13.38 -15.83
C TRP A 73 6.32 -13.71 -16.34
N VAL A 74 5.36 -13.79 -15.42
CA VAL A 74 3.98 -14.17 -15.71
C VAL A 74 3.06 -13.02 -15.30
N ALA A 75 2.11 -12.65 -16.16
CA ALA A 75 1.12 -11.63 -15.86
C ALA A 75 0.33 -11.97 -14.59
N VAL A 76 0.04 -10.98 -13.76
CA VAL A 76 -0.86 -11.12 -12.60
C VAL A 76 -2.32 -11.20 -13.03
N ASP A 77 -3.20 -11.66 -12.14
CA ASP A 77 -4.65 -11.66 -12.38
C ASP A 77 -5.30 -10.39 -11.79
N ASP A 78 -6.47 -10.01 -12.32
CA ASP A 78 -7.31 -8.91 -11.81
C ASP A 78 -6.57 -7.61 -11.49
N LEU A 79 -5.68 -7.18 -12.40
CA LEU A 79 -4.95 -5.92 -12.28
C LEU A 79 -5.92 -4.71 -12.30
N VAL A 80 -5.86 -3.91 -11.24
CA VAL A 80 -6.59 -2.64 -11.09
C VAL A 80 -5.58 -1.50 -10.99
N ASP A 81 -5.78 -0.47 -11.82
CA ASP A 81 -4.97 0.74 -11.83
C ASP A 81 -5.82 1.97 -11.48
N GLN A 82 -5.76 2.42 -10.23
CA GLN A 82 -6.45 3.63 -9.77
C GLN A 82 -5.67 4.92 -10.06
N THR A 83 -4.45 4.80 -10.61
CA THR A 83 -3.65 5.95 -11.05
C THR A 83 -4.06 6.44 -12.43
N SER A 84 -4.90 5.66 -13.14
CA SER A 84 -5.36 5.96 -14.49
C SER A 84 -6.48 7.01 -14.50
N VAL A 85 -6.28 8.08 -15.25
CA VAL A 85 -7.31 9.11 -15.53
C VAL A 85 -7.40 9.32 -17.03
N GLY A 86 -8.60 9.21 -17.59
CA GLY A 86 -8.79 9.35 -19.04
C GLY A 86 -8.01 8.32 -19.88
N GLY A 87 -7.66 7.17 -19.31
CA GLY A 87 -6.86 6.12 -19.97
C GLY A 87 -5.34 6.32 -19.91
N ALA A 88 -4.86 7.35 -19.22
CA ALA A 88 -3.43 7.55 -18.95
C ALA A 88 -3.09 7.04 -17.55
N THR A 89 -2.37 5.92 -17.45
CA THR A 89 -1.77 5.44 -16.19
C THR A 89 -0.81 6.47 -15.59
N LEU A 90 -0.65 6.47 -14.27
CA LEU A 90 0.16 7.44 -13.51
C LEU A 90 -0.24 8.91 -13.79
N ALA A 91 -1.51 9.15 -14.12
CA ALA A 91 -2.06 10.50 -14.29
C ALA A 91 -2.47 11.13 -12.95
N GLN A 92 -2.67 10.32 -11.91
CA GLN A 92 -2.90 10.77 -10.54
C GLN A 92 -2.26 9.81 -9.53
N SER A 93 -2.17 10.22 -8.27
CA SER A 93 -1.78 9.29 -7.21
C SER A 93 -2.90 8.29 -6.93
N GLY A 94 -2.56 7.05 -6.61
CA GLY A 94 -3.54 6.00 -6.37
C GLY A 94 -2.93 4.62 -6.17
N PHE A 95 -3.79 3.64 -5.93
CA PHE A 95 -3.37 2.25 -5.78
C PHE A 95 -3.23 1.54 -7.12
N ILE A 96 -2.21 0.70 -7.22
CA ILE A 96 -2.11 -0.36 -8.23
C ILE A 96 -2.18 -1.67 -7.47
N SER A 97 -3.17 -2.50 -7.77
CA SER A 97 -3.45 -3.77 -7.09
C SER A 97 -3.72 -4.91 -8.06
N TRP A 98 -3.51 -6.15 -7.63
CA TRP A 98 -3.69 -7.36 -8.43
C TRP A 98 -3.91 -8.58 -7.54
N VAL A 99 -4.20 -9.73 -8.13
CA VAL A 99 -4.24 -11.02 -7.45
C VAL A 99 -2.96 -11.81 -7.77
N ASN A 100 -2.32 -12.32 -6.72
CA ASN A 100 -1.10 -13.10 -6.82
C ASN A 100 -1.39 -14.49 -7.40
N LYS A 101 -0.46 -15.05 -8.20
CA LYS A 101 -0.51 -16.47 -8.55
C LYS A 101 0.31 -17.32 -7.58
N SER A 102 -0.15 -18.55 -7.35
CA SER A 102 0.49 -19.53 -6.46
C SER A 102 1.90 -19.94 -6.90
N THR A 103 2.24 -19.72 -8.16
CA THR A 103 3.57 -19.99 -8.71
C THR A 103 4.60 -18.91 -8.36
N TRP A 104 4.23 -17.82 -7.69
CA TRP A 104 5.17 -16.75 -7.34
C TRP A 104 6.23 -17.25 -6.35
N VAL A 105 7.50 -17.08 -6.70
CA VAL A 105 8.63 -17.48 -5.84
C VAL A 105 9.57 -16.31 -5.59
N ALA A 106 10.21 -16.32 -4.42
CA ALA A 106 11.31 -15.42 -4.13
C ALA A 106 12.56 -15.81 -4.95
N SER A 107 13.25 -14.82 -5.50
CA SER A 107 14.47 -15.05 -6.29
C SER A 107 15.43 -13.87 -6.21
N THR A 108 16.71 -14.13 -6.45
CA THR A 108 17.64 -13.08 -6.85
C THR A 108 17.42 -12.81 -8.35
N GLN A 109 17.49 -11.55 -8.77
CA GLN A 109 17.25 -11.19 -10.16
C GLN A 109 18.54 -10.68 -10.79
N ALA A 110 19.14 -11.49 -11.66
CA ALA A 110 20.35 -11.11 -12.37
C ALA A 110 20.11 -9.83 -13.19
N GLY A 111 20.94 -8.81 -12.97
CA GLY A 111 20.80 -7.49 -13.61
C GLY A 111 19.84 -6.53 -12.90
N VAL A 112 19.13 -6.98 -11.85
CA VAL A 112 18.25 -6.14 -11.01
C VAL A 112 18.79 -6.09 -9.58
N ASP A 113 18.96 -7.24 -8.94
CA ASP A 113 19.57 -7.41 -7.62
C ASP A 113 20.04 -8.86 -7.44
N ALA A 114 21.35 -9.06 -7.34
CA ALA A 114 21.96 -10.39 -7.22
C ALA A 114 22.15 -10.84 -5.76
N ASP A 115 21.91 -9.96 -4.79
CA ASP A 115 22.40 -10.15 -3.41
C ASP A 115 21.31 -10.62 -2.44
N VAL A 116 20.03 -10.39 -2.77
CA VAL A 116 18.89 -10.70 -1.88
C VAL A 116 17.78 -11.39 -2.67
N SER A 117 17.29 -12.51 -2.13
CA SER A 117 16.11 -13.19 -2.66
C SER A 117 14.85 -12.46 -2.19
N LEU A 118 14.09 -11.91 -3.14
CA LEU A 118 12.86 -11.16 -2.90
C LEU A 118 11.74 -11.69 -3.81
N TYR A 119 10.50 -11.43 -3.42
CA TYR A 119 9.34 -11.56 -4.29
C TYR A 119 9.31 -10.36 -5.23
N TRP A 120 9.60 -10.61 -6.50
CA TRP A 120 9.71 -9.57 -7.52
C TRP A 120 8.44 -9.46 -8.36
N VAL A 121 8.06 -8.21 -8.60
CA VAL A 121 7.10 -7.79 -9.61
C VAL A 121 7.82 -6.85 -10.57
N ARG A 122 7.54 -6.95 -11.87
CA ARG A 122 7.91 -5.96 -12.88
C ARG A 122 6.68 -5.27 -13.44
N ILE A 123 6.80 -3.97 -13.65
CA ILE A 123 5.76 -3.10 -14.18
C ILE A 123 6.26 -2.52 -15.50
N LYS A 124 5.43 -2.62 -16.54
CA LYS A 124 5.69 -2.08 -17.87
C LYS A 124 4.52 -1.22 -18.33
N VAL A 125 4.74 -0.45 -19.39
CA VAL A 125 3.74 0.44 -20.00
C VAL A 125 3.51 0.12 -21.47
N SER A 126 2.28 0.29 -21.94
CA SER A 126 1.89 0.03 -23.34
C SER A 126 2.26 1.14 -24.33
N ALA A 127 2.57 2.34 -23.82
CA ALA A 127 3.13 3.46 -24.59
C ALA A 127 4.13 4.23 -23.72
N ASN A 128 5.02 4.99 -24.35
CA ASN A 128 5.98 5.81 -23.62
C ASN A 128 5.25 6.84 -22.77
N LEU A 129 5.60 6.92 -21.49
CA LEU A 129 5.07 7.95 -20.61
C LEU A 129 5.56 9.34 -21.05
N SER A 130 4.88 10.38 -20.56
CA SER A 130 5.37 11.75 -20.70
C SER A 130 6.81 11.84 -20.16
N GLY A 131 7.71 12.52 -20.88
CA GLY A 131 9.12 12.64 -20.48
C GLY A 131 9.33 13.35 -19.13
N THR A 132 8.29 14.02 -18.62
CA THR A 132 8.26 14.70 -17.33
C THR A 132 7.51 13.93 -16.24
N THR A 133 6.89 12.78 -16.54
CA THR A 133 6.19 11.98 -15.53
C THR A 133 7.13 11.69 -14.37
N ALA A 134 6.68 11.91 -13.14
CA ALA A 134 7.51 11.77 -11.96
C ALA A 134 6.75 11.15 -10.80
N LEU A 135 7.45 10.36 -9.99
CA LEU A 135 6.93 9.80 -8.74
C LEU A 135 7.62 10.46 -7.54
N LYS A 136 6.85 10.63 -6.47
CA LYS A 136 7.33 11.04 -5.14
C LYS A 136 7.52 9.85 -4.20
N GLY A 137 6.84 8.74 -4.46
CA GLY A 137 6.91 7.57 -3.60
C GLY A 137 6.14 6.37 -4.14
N ILE A 138 6.59 5.17 -3.74
CA ILE A 138 5.86 3.91 -3.89
C ILE A 138 5.75 3.33 -2.49
N LEU A 139 4.53 3.32 -1.95
CA LEU A 139 4.29 3.19 -0.52
C LEU A 139 3.39 2.00 -0.23
N ASN A 140 3.61 1.40 0.95
CA ASN A 140 2.66 0.50 1.56
C ASN A 140 1.76 1.32 2.49
N VAL A 141 0.53 1.61 2.05
CA VAL A 141 -0.52 2.25 2.85
C VAL A 141 -1.81 1.50 2.60
N TYR A 142 -2.79 1.64 3.50
CA TYR A 142 -4.07 0.91 3.40
C TYR A 142 -5.26 1.82 3.12
N SER A 143 -5.06 3.14 3.10
CA SER A 143 -6.09 4.12 2.84
C SER A 143 -5.48 5.38 2.22
N ASP A 144 -6.33 6.21 1.62
CA ASP A 144 -5.98 7.49 1.03
C ASP A 144 -6.99 8.58 1.42
N ASP A 145 -6.73 9.81 0.99
CA ASP A 145 -7.58 10.97 1.28
C ASP A 145 -8.99 10.84 0.69
N SER A 146 -9.16 10.07 -0.40
CA SER A 146 -10.47 9.83 -1.01
C SER A 146 -11.32 8.92 -0.12
N LEU A 147 -10.74 7.85 0.41
CA LEU A 147 -11.41 6.99 1.38
C LEU A 147 -11.62 7.72 2.72
N LEU A 148 -10.66 8.54 3.16
CA LEU A 148 -10.84 9.39 4.35
C LEU A 148 -12.01 10.35 4.20
N ALA A 149 -12.14 11.02 3.05
CA ALA A 149 -13.23 11.94 2.77
C ALA A 149 -14.60 11.25 2.75
N ALA A 150 -14.66 9.97 2.41
CA ALA A 150 -15.91 9.20 2.42
C ALA A 150 -16.46 8.95 3.83
N TYR A 151 -15.57 8.79 4.83
CA TYR A 151 -15.95 8.52 6.23
C TYR A 151 -15.92 9.77 7.12
N PHE A 152 -14.99 10.69 6.85
CA PHE A 152 -14.71 11.91 7.61
C PHE A 152 -14.58 13.10 6.65
N PRO A 153 -15.66 13.48 5.93
CA PRO A 153 -15.62 14.54 4.93
C PRO A 153 -15.14 15.89 5.50
N GLU A 154 -15.43 16.18 6.77
CA GLU A 154 -15.01 17.39 7.45
C GLU A 154 -13.48 17.51 7.59
N LEU A 155 -12.76 16.40 7.74
CA LEU A 155 -11.31 16.43 7.88
C LEU A 155 -10.60 16.78 6.58
N VAL A 156 -11.20 16.43 5.44
CA VAL A 156 -10.62 16.68 4.11
C VAL A 156 -11.10 18.00 3.51
N SER A 157 -12.35 18.39 3.80
CA SER A 157 -12.95 19.61 3.25
C SER A 157 -12.55 20.89 4.00
N ASP A 158 -12.22 20.80 5.29
CA ASP A 158 -11.78 21.96 6.06
C ASP A 158 -10.25 22.04 6.12
N ALA A 159 -9.70 23.10 5.53
CA ALA A 159 -8.27 23.39 5.50
C ALA A 159 -7.64 23.57 6.89
N ASN A 160 -8.44 23.79 7.94
CA ASN A 160 -7.96 23.87 9.32
C ASN A 160 -7.37 22.55 9.83
N TYR A 161 -7.78 21.41 9.28
CA TYR A 161 -7.25 20.10 9.67
C TYR A 161 -5.95 19.74 8.94
N LEU A 162 -5.74 20.31 7.75
CA LEU A 162 -4.56 20.03 6.95
C LEU A 162 -3.34 20.77 7.51
N PRO A 163 -2.24 20.08 7.85
CA PRO A 163 -1.04 20.76 8.34
C PRO A 163 -0.53 21.79 7.33
N SER A 164 -0.09 22.94 7.83
CA SER A 164 0.41 24.04 6.99
C SER A 164 1.49 23.56 6.01
N GLY A 165 1.32 23.91 4.73
CA GLY A 165 2.25 23.53 3.66
C GLY A 165 2.07 22.10 3.12
N LYS A 166 1.07 21.36 3.59
CA LYS A 166 0.69 20.06 3.02
C LYS A 166 -0.50 20.22 2.07
N SER A 167 -0.63 19.25 1.16
CA SER A 167 -1.73 19.17 0.20
C SER A 167 -2.60 17.92 0.38
N ASN A 168 -2.20 17.02 1.29
CA ASN A 168 -2.88 15.76 1.60
C ASN A 168 -2.47 15.26 2.99
N PHE A 169 -3.13 14.19 3.45
CA PHE A 169 -2.88 13.53 4.74
C PHE A 169 -1.97 12.30 4.64
N LEU A 170 -1.14 12.21 3.59
CA LEU A 170 -0.35 11.00 3.31
C LEU A 170 0.56 10.58 4.47
N ASP A 171 1.16 11.55 5.17
CA ASP A 171 2.01 11.27 6.34
C ASP A 171 1.18 10.62 7.47
N GLN A 172 -0.07 11.05 7.65
CA GLN A 172 -1.01 10.46 8.61
C GLN A 172 -1.50 9.08 8.16
N HIS A 173 -1.71 8.85 6.86
CA HIS A 173 -2.05 7.52 6.33
C HIS A 173 -0.93 6.50 6.57
N ILE A 174 0.33 6.90 6.44
CA ILE A 174 1.47 6.03 6.77
C ILE A 174 1.52 5.70 8.26
N ALA A 175 1.39 6.72 9.11
CA ALA A 175 1.34 6.51 10.56
C ALA A 175 0.14 5.64 10.97
N ALA A 176 -1.00 5.77 10.29
CA ALA A 176 -2.18 4.95 10.49
C ALA A 176 -1.93 3.49 10.10
N LYS A 177 -1.26 3.24 8.96
CA LYS A 177 -0.82 1.90 8.55
C LYS A 177 0.08 1.26 9.61
N ASP A 178 1.04 2.01 10.15
CA ASP A 178 1.94 1.50 11.20
C ASP A 178 1.15 1.13 12.47
N LEU A 179 0.15 1.94 12.84
CA LEU A 179 -0.72 1.65 13.97
C LEU A 179 -1.57 0.39 13.75
N VAL A 180 -2.15 0.21 12.56
CA VAL A 180 -2.90 -1.00 12.18
C VAL A 180 -1.99 -2.23 12.30
N VAL A 181 -0.82 -2.21 11.66
CA VAL A 181 0.15 -3.33 11.70
C VAL A 181 0.56 -3.64 13.14
N LEU A 182 0.84 -2.63 13.95
CA LEU A 182 1.19 -2.81 15.37
C LEU A 182 0.06 -3.51 16.14
N ARG A 183 -1.20 -3.11 15.91
CA ARG A 183 -2.35 -3.74 16.58
C ARG A 183 -2.56 -5.18 16.14
N LEU A 184 -2.47 -5.48 14.84
CA LEU A 184 -2.58 -6.85 14.33
C LEU A 184 -1.50 -7.76 14.93
N LYS A 185 -0.27 -7.26 15.07
CA LYS A 185 0.84 -7.98 15.75
C LYS A 185 0.59 -8.19 17.23
N GLN A 186 0.11 -7.18 17.95
CA GLN A 186 -0.24 -7.31 19.37
C GLN A 186 -1.33 -8.36 19.61
N ARG A 187 -2.26 -8.49 18.65
CA ARG A 187 -3.31 -9.53 18.65
C ARG A 187 -2.81 -10.89 18.16
N LYS A 188 -1.56 -10.99 17.69
CA LYS A 188 -0.96 -12.18 17.07
C LYS A 188 -1.73 -12.68 15.84
N ILE A 189 -2.29 -11.76 15.07
CA ILE A 189 -2.96 -12.06 13.80
C ILE A 189 -1.93 -12.11 12.67
N ILE A 190 -0.95 -11.20 12.70
CA ILE A 190 0.17 -11.18 11.76
C ILE A 190 1.49 -11.15 12.53
N ASP A 191 2.52 -11.74 11.95
CA ASP A 191 3.91 -11.56 12.37
C ASP A 191 4.61 -10.49 11.54
N ASP A 192 4.21 -10.30 10.29
CA ASP A 192 4.75 -9.31 9.37
C ASP A 192 3.68 -8.54 8.59
N GLU A 193 4.03 -7.33 8.13
CA GLU A 193 3.09 -6.49 7.39
C GLU A 193 2.80 -7.04 5.99
N SER A 194 3.68 -7.87 5.43
CA SER A 194 3.44 -8.52 4.13
C SER A 194 2.29 -9.53 4.17
N GLN A 195 1.87 -10.00 5.34
CA GLN A 195 0.74 -10.93 5.47
C GLN A 195 -0.63 -10.26 5.27
N VAL A 196 -0.65 -8.91 5.27
CA VAL A 196 -1.82 -8.15 4.83
C VAL A 196 -1.76 -8.05 3.30
N ILE A 197 -2.33 -9.05 2.63
CA ILE A 197 -2.29 -9.16 1.18
C ILE A 197 -3.28 -8.18 0.55
N ASP A 198 -4.54 -8.20 0.99
CA ASP A 198 -5.56 -7.24 0.55
C ASP A 198 -5.64 -6.05 1.52
N PRO A 199 -5.23 -4.84 1.11
CA PRO A 199 -5.39 -3.65 1.92
C PRO A 199 -6.84 -3.34 2.29
N ASN A 200 -7.82 -3.77 1.48
CA ASN A 200 -9.24 -3.47 1.71
C ASN A 200 -9.74 -4.05 3.04
N ASP A 201 -9.19 -5.19 3.48
CA ASP A 201 -9.55 -5.83 4.76
C ASP A 201 -9.24 -4.95 5.97
N VAL A 202 -8.25 -4.07 5.84
CA VAL A 202 -7.80 -3.18 6.91
C VAL A 202 -7.94 -1.69 6.54
N ALA A 203 -8.52 -1.38 5.38
CA ALA A 203 -8.62 -0.03 4.86
C ALA A 203 -9.49 0.85 5.76
N ILE A 204 -10.65 0.35 6.19
CA ILE A 204 -11.56 1.11 7.07
C ILE A 204 -10.90 1.34 8.45
N ALA A 205 -10.23 0.33 9.01
CA ALA A 205 -9.45 0.51 10.23
C ALA A 205 -8.35 1.56 10.05
N SER A 206 -7.66 1.55 8.90
CA SER A 206 -6.65 2.54 8.56
C SER A 206 -7.22 3.96 8.44
N VAL A 207 -8.43 4.13 7.89
CA VAL A 207 -9.12 5.43 7.83
C VAL A 207 -9.42 5.96 9.23
N TYR A 208 -9.99 5.13 10.10
CA TYR A 208 -10.26 5.53 11.49
C TYR A 208 -8.98 5.86 12.25
N ALA A 209 -7.91 5.09 12.05
CA ALA A 209 -6.60 5.39 12.61
C ALA A 209 -6.03 6.72 12.09
N CYS A 210 -6.19 7.02 10.80
CA CYS A 210 -5.77 8.29 10.19
C CYS A 210 -6.55 9.47 10.79
N ALA A 211 -7.88 9.39 10.83
CA ALA A 211 -8.74 10.40 11.43
C ALA A 211 -8.37 10.66 12.91
N LYS A 212 -8.13 9.58 13.67
CA LYS A 212 -7.67 9.67 15.06
C LYS A 212 -6.34 10.44 15.18
N LEU A 213 -5.36 10.14 14.33
CA LEU A 213 -4.05 10.80 14.34
C LEU A 213 -4.14 12.28 13.98
N ILE A 214 -5.04 12.64 13.06
CA ILE A 214 -5.32 14.04 12.69
C ILE A 214 -5.95 14.78 13.88
N LEU A 215 -6.96 14.19 14.52
CA LEU A 215 -7.78 14.86 15.54
C LEU A 215 -7.11 14.93 16.92
N GLN A 216 -6.32 13.91 17.31
CA GLN A 216 -5.72 13.81 18.64
C GLN A 216 -4.94 15.07 19.10
N PRO A 217 -4.11 15.74 18.27
CA PRO A 217 -3.39 16.94 18.70
C PRO A 217 -4.25 18.22 18.75
N ILE A 218 -5.44 18.24 18.15
CA ILE A 218 -6.21 19.47 17.91
C ILE A 218 -7.64 19.45 18.46
N ALA A 219 -8.10 18.33 19.02
CA ALA A 219 -9.48 18.15 19.49
C ALA A 219 -9.79 18.99 20.76
N THR A 220 -10.01 20.29 20.59
CA THR A 220 -10.30 21.24 21.68
C THR A 220 -11.79 21.52 21.83
N SER A 221 -12.54 21.56 20.72
CA SER A 221 -13.99 21.77 20.71
C SER A 221 -14.77 20.49 21.01
N GLU A 222 -16.02 20.63 21.44
CA GLU A 222 -16.88 19.46 21.72
C GLU A 222 -17.11 18.60 20.46
N ASP A 223 -17.27 19.25 19.31
CA ASP A 223 -17.45 18.56 18.02
C ASP A 223 -16.20 17.75 17.65
N SER A 224 -15.01 18.36 17.74
CA SER A 224 -13.74 17.67 17.44
C SER A 224 -13.43 16.52 18.41
N LYS A 225 -13.84 16.64 19.68
CA LYS A 225 -13.75 15.55 20.67
C LYS A 225 -14.71 14.41 20.33
N THR A 226 -15.93 14.73 19.90
CA THR A 226 -16.91 13.74 19.45
C THR A 226 -16.37 12.97 18.24
N LEU A 227 -15.81 13.66 17.25
CA LEU A 227 -15.15 13.03 16.10
C LEU A 227 -13.97 12.16 16.51
N LEU A 228 -13.13 12.62 17.46
CA LEU A 228 -12.02 11.82 17.97
C LEU A 228 -12.49 10.54 18.68
N ALA A 229 -13.58 10.63 19.45
CA ALA A 229 -14.19 9.49 20.11
C ALA A 229 -14.78 8.49 19.10
N MET A 230 -15.45 9.00 18.05
CA MET A 230 -15.92 8.18 16.92
C MET A 230 -14.75 7.50 16.21
N ALA A 231 -13.69 8.24 15.89
CA ALA A 231 -12.52 7.68 15.22
C ALA A 231 -11.81 6.62 16.06
N SER A 232 -11.69 6.85 17.37
CA SER A 232 -11.06 5.89 18.29
C SER A 232 -11.90 4.62 18.45
N THR A 233 -13.21 4.77 18.67
CA THR A 233 -14.13 3.63 18.83
C THR A 233 -14.28 2.86 17.52
N GLY A 234 -14.37 3.56 16.39
CA GLY A 234 -14.41 2.97 15.05
C GLY A 234 -13.16 2.17 14.75
N PHE A 235 -11.97 2.71 15.05
CA PHE A 235 -10.73 1.97 14.91
C PHE A 235 -10.72 0.69 15.75
N ASP A 236 -11.06 0.79 17.04
CA ASP A 236 -11.06 -0.36 17.94
C ASP A 236 -12.11 -1.41 17.52
N ALA A 237 -13.27 -0.98 17.01
CA ALA A 237 -14.31 -1.87 16.50
C ALA A 237 -13.88 -2.58 15.22
N GLU A 238 -13.35 -1.84 14.24
CA GLU A 238 -12.88 -2.39 12.96
C GLU A 238 -11.70 -3.33 13.17
N ILE A 239 -10.69 -2.91 13.93
CA ILE A 239 -9.51 -3.74 14.18
C ILE A 239 -9.83 -4.96 15.02
N SER A 240 -10.94 -4.97 15.79
CA SER A 240 -11.40 -6.09 16.58
C SER A 240 -12.26 -7.08 15.80
N LYS A 241 -12.63 -6.74 14.55
CA LYS A 241 -13.33 -7.68 13.68
C LYS A 241 -12.55 -8.99 13.61
N VAL A 242 -13.36 -10.03 13.52
CA VAL A 242 -12.93 -11.40 13.76
C VAL A 242 -12.19 -11.90 12.52
N SER A 243 -12.76 -11.70 11.32
CA SER A 243 -12.17 -12.09 10.05
C SER A 243 -11.37 -10.96 9.40
N PHE A 244 -10.06 -11.18 9.27
CA PHE A 244 -9.22 -10.51 8.28
C PHE A 244 -8.72 -11.59 7.33
N GLY A 245 -8.70 -11.32 6.02
CA GLY A 245 -7.99 -12.16 5.07
C GLY A 245 -6.50 -11.99 5.26
N VAL A 246 -5.90 -12.85 6.07
CA VAL A 246 -4.48 -12.83 6.38
C VAL A 246 -3.86 -14.11 5.84
N ASP A 247 -2.72 -13.94 5.18
CA ASP A 247 -1.88 -15.02 4.71
C ASP A 247 -1.10 -15.60 5.91
N GLU A 248 -1.63 -16.65 6.52
CA GLU A 248 -1.06 -17.29 7.72
C GLU A 248 0.10 -18.23 7.36
N ASP A 249 -0.01 -18.92 6.21
CA ASP A 249 1.02 -19.87 5.76
C ASP A 249 2.13 -19.24 4.90
N GLY A 250 1.95 -17.98 4.52
CA GLY A 250 2.90 -17.18 3.78
C GLY A 250 2.92 -17.50 2.28
N ASP A 251 1.90 -18.18 1.74
CA ASP A 251 1.79 -18.54 0.32
C ASP A 251 1.40 -17.36 -0.60
N GLY A 252 1.02 -16.23 -0.01
CA GLY A 252 0.61 -14.98 -0.66
C GLY A 252 -0.77 -15.01 -1.32
N ILE A 253 -1.60 -15.99 -1.00
CA ILE A 253 -2.99 -16.12 -1.39
C ILE A 253 -3.80 -16.35 -0.11
N VAL A 254 -4.80 -15.52 0.13
CA VAL A 254 -5.71 -15.79 1.24
C VAL A 254 -6.68 -16.90 0.83
N SER A 255 -6.54 -18.06 1.45
CA SER A 255 -7.44 -19.20 1.25
C SER A 255 -8.79 -19.02 1.96
N GLU A 256 -9.79 -19.80 1.53
CA GLU A 256 -11.10 -19.81 2.22
C GLU A 256 -10.97 -20.24 3.69
N ILE A 257 -10.00 -21.11 4.00
CA ILE A 257 -9.74 -21.58 5.36
C ILE A 257 -9.20 -20.43 6.22
N GLU A 258 -8.25 -19.64 5.71
CA GLU A 258 -7.69 -18.47 6.41
C GLU A 258 -8.72 -17.35 6.59
N THR A 259 -9.64 -17.21 5.64
CA THR A 259 -10.76 -16.26 5.75
C THR A 259 -11.75 -16.66 6.86
N VAL A 260 -11.97 -17.97 7.06
CA VAL A 260 -13.05 -18.51 7.93
C VAL A 260 -12.56 -18.91 9.33
N GLN A 261 -11.27 -19.21 9.52
CA GLN A 261 -10.76 -19.79 10.78
C GLN A 261 -10.63 -18.84 11.97
N SER A 262 -11.00 -17.57 11.82
CA SER A 262 -10.98 -16.63 12.94
C SER A 262 -12.07 -16.85 14.00
N PHE A 263 -12.68 -18.04 14.15
CA PHE A 263 -13.56 -18.27 15.30
C PHE A 263 -12.77 -18.13 16.60
N SER A 264 -13.07 -17.09 17.39
CA SER A 264 -12.49 -16.92 18.70
C SER A 264 -12.78 -18.19 19.53
N VAL A 265 -11.75 -18.98 19.81
CA VAL A 265 -11.83 -19.98 20.88
C VAL A 265 -11.91 -19.18 22.17
N GLY A 266 -13.13 -18.85 22.58
CA GLY A 266 -13.43 -18.33 23.89
C GLY A 266 -13.00 -19.38 24.90
N VAL A 267 -11.78 -19.25 25.43
CA VAL A 267 -11.32 -20.03 26.57
C VAL A 267 -12.15 -19.58 27.77
N PHE A 268 -13.30 -20.21 27.98
CA PHE A 268 -14.00 -20.15 29.25
C PHE A 268 -13.12 -20.84 30.29
N ARG A 269 -12.35 -20.06 31.05
CA ARG A 269 -11.80 -20.54 32.32
C ARG A 269 -12.99 -20.78 33.26
N ARG A 270 -13.23 -22.06 33.57
CA ARG A 270 -14.07 -22.48 34.71
C ARG A 270 -13.32 -22.25 36.01
#